data_AF-A0AAV0UGL1-F1
#
_entry.id   AF-A0AAV0UGL1-F1
#
_cell.length_a   1.000
_cell.length_b   1.000
_cell.length_c   1.000
_cell.angle_alpha   90.00
_cell.angle_beta   90.00
_cell.angle_gamma   90.00
#
_symmetry.space_group_name_H-M   'P 1'
#
loop_
_entity.id
_entity.type
_entity.pdbx_description
1 polymer ?
#
loop_
_entity_poly.entity_id
_entity_poly.type
_entity_poly.pdbx_seq_one_letter_code
_entity_poly.pdbx_strand_id
1 'polypeptide(L)'
;MESLTSEGEISSVEFRPRNDSKWERFARNYRMTEFAISVFMYGFALFFATIQVAQREIPHIEVQLNSTISIWARDPTINQKELVQQVSMASLIGVGVSAPIIINLFINYVLPKFHNVRVISHDTRDLILTIVQSTSMATLLTQFTKNMTGRFRPCFYDMCDWNYDVVWDGVTNLCQSTAGEKEGRKSFPSGHASFAFATMLVLTLYLLGRSSLNSANRSETIMRGGRKTLKLFLCFIPTFLASWVAVTRSIDNWHHYADILAGSIIGAISACLSYSYNYASIFHSQHAGIPWQSYHASSKEKRTSNSSDITYSSSGNFDQEGGLGKPSAAHNDYVVNVHNRVNAGS
;
A
#
# COMPACT_ATOMS: atom_id res chain seq x y z
N MET A 1 -45.56 42.67 6.84
CA MET A 1 -44.76 42.52 5.60
C MET A 1 -43.47 43.28 5.85
N GLU A 2 -42.61 42.71 6.69
CA GLU A 2 -41.29 43.24 7.04
C GLU A 2 -40.25 42.40 6.31
N SER A 3 -39.44 43.06 5.50
CA SER A 3 -38.35 42.46 4.73
C SER A 3 -37.04 42.74 5.45
N LEU A 4 -36.48 41.71 6.07
CA LEU A 4 -35.13 41.66 6.62
C LEU A 4 -34.10 41.56 5.48
N THR A 5 -33.26 42.58 5.30
CA THR A 5 -31.98 42.44 4.59
C THR A 5 -30.87 42.23 5.61
N SER A 6 -30.37 41.01 5.71
CA SER A 6 -29.13 40.66 6.42
C SER A 6 -28.12 40.24 5.37
N GLU A 7 -27.23 41.15 4.98
CA GLU A 7 -26.03 40.81 4.22
C GLU A 7 -25.05 40.11 5.16
N GLY A 8 -24.89 38.80 4.97
CA GLY A 8 -23.87 38.01 5.64
C GLY A 8 -22.49 38.33 5.06
N GLU A 9 -21.69 39.06 5.82
CA GLU A 9 -20.28 39.32 5.57
C GLU A 9 -19.50 37.98 5.55
N ILE A 10 -19.11 37.50 4.36
CA ILE A 10 -18.22 36.35 4.23
C ILE A 10 -16.83 36.80 4.69
N SER A 11 -16.51 36.53 5.95
CA SER A 11 -15.15 36.68 6.48
C SER A 11 -14.17 35.91 5.59
N SER A 12 -13.32 36.67 4.90
CA SER A 12 -12.16 36.12 4.21
C SER A 12 -11.26 35.49 5.28
N VAL A 13 -11.10 34.15 5.21
CA VAL A 13 -10.11 33.45 6.03
C VAL A 13 -8.74 33.90 5.55
N GLU A 14 -8.23 34.96 6.17
CA GLU A 14 -6.89 35.47 5.95
C GLU A 14 -5.90 34.34 6.33
N PHE A 15 -5.20 33.80 5.33
CA PHE A 15 -4.18 32.78 5.54
C PHE A 15 -3.01 33.44 6.28
N ARG A 16 -3.05 33.45 7.62
CA ARG A 16 -1.89 33.86 8.43
C ARG A 16 -0.71 32.95 8.07
N PRO A 17 0.40 33.50 7.55
CA PRO A 17 1.60 32.69 7.34
C PRO A 17 2.06 32.16 8.70
N ARG A 18 2.07 30.83 8.83
CA ARG A 18 2.52 30.15 10.04
C ARG A 18 4.00 30.51 10.24
N ASN A 19 4.33 31.19 11.34
CA ASN A 19 5.70 31.58 11.68
C ASN A 19 6.48 30.37 12.18
N ASP A 20 6.71 29.42 11.27
CA ASP A 20 7.41 28.18 11.57
C ASP A 20 8.91 28.44 11.68
N SER A 21 9.51 27.90 12.75
CA SER A 21 10.95 27.84 12.91
C SER A 21 11.62 27.19 11.68
N LYS A 22 12.91 27.48 11.45
CA LYS A 22 13.67 26.83 10.36
C LYS A 22 13.59 25.29 10.47
N TRP A 23 13.55 24.78 11.70
CA TRP A 23 13.48 23.36 11.99
C TRP A 23 12.11 22.75 11.65
N GLU A 24 11.00 23.41 12.00
CA GLU A 24 9.65 22.95 11.66
C GLU A 24 9.40 22.92 10.14
N ARG A 25 9.93 23.91 9.41
CA ARG A 25 9.90 23.90 7.94
C ARG A 25 10.67 22.72 7.36
N PHE A 26 11.87 22.44 7.88
CA PHE A 26 12.66 21.29 7.46
C PHE A 26 11.95 19.97 7.77
N ALA A 27 11.46 19.80 9.00
CA ALA A 27 10.75 18.59 9.42
C ALA A 27 9.50 18.30 8.58
N ARG A 28 8.73 19.35 8.24
CA ARG A 28 7.58 19.24 7.33
C ARG A 28 8.00 18.94 5.90
N ASN A 29 9.03 19.60 5.39
CA ASN A 29 9.53 19.38 4.03
C ASN A 29 10.13 17.98 3.84
N TYR A 30 10.54 17.28 4.89
CA TYR A 30 11.01 15.89 4.81
C TYR A 30 10.04 14.87 5.41
N ARG A 31 8.83 15.31 5.81
CA ARG A 31 7.78 14.45 6.41
C ARG A 31 8.29 13.65 7.62
N MET A 32 9.19 14.23 8.41
CA MET A 32 9.90 13.50 9.46
C MET A 32 8.95 12.90 10.51
N THR A 33 7.86 13.61 10.84
CA THR A 33 6.84 13.11 11.78
C THR A 33 6.17 11.83 11.26
N GLU A 34 5.86 11.76 9.97
CA GLU A 34 5.19 10.61 9.38
C GLU A 34 6.14 9.40 9.33
N PHE A 35 7.41 9.62 9.00
CA PHE A 35 8.45 8.60 9.12
C PHE A 35 8.59 8.10 10.55
N ALA A 36 8.68 9.01 11.54
CA ALA A 36 8.84 8.67 12.94
C ALA A 36 7.67 7.80 13.46
N ILE A 37 6.43 8.19 13.15
CA ILE A 37 5.24 7.40 13.51
C ILE A 37 5.29 6.02 12.85
N SER A 38 5.67 5.95 11.57
CA SER A 38 5.70 4.68 10.83
C SER A 38 6.76 3.72 11.38
N VAL A 39 7.94 4.24 11.75
CA VAL A 39 9.00 3.46 12.41
C VAL A 39 8.60 3.03 13.81
N PHE A 40 7.94 3.92 14.57
CA PHE A 40 7.41 3.57 15.89
C PHE A 40 6.37 2.45 15.79
N MET A 41 5.45 2.52 14.82
CA MET A 41 4.50 1.45 14.54
C MET A 41 5.19 0.13 14.18
N TYR A 42 6.28 0.17 13.41
CA TYR A 42 7.08 -1.03 13.11
C TYR A 42 7.70 -1.61 14.39
N GLY A 43 8.31 -0.77 15.23
CA GLY A 43 8.86 -1.18 16.51
C GLY A 43 7.81 -1.79 17.44
N PHE A 44 6.61 -1.21 17.46
CA PHE A 44 5.47 -1.75 18.20
C PHE A 44 5.01 -3.12 17.65
N ALA A 45 5.07 -3.33 16.34
CA ALA A 45 4.83 -4.65 15.74
C ALA A 45 5.86 -5.70 16.17
N LEU A 46 7.14 -5.31 16.28
CA LEU A 46 8.20 -6.20 16.78
C LEU A 46 8.01 -6.52 18.26
N PHE A 47 7.49 -5.59 19.06
CA PHE A 47 7.09 -5.88 20.43
C PHE A 47 6.06 -7.02 20.47
N PHE A 48 5.01 -6.98 19.62
CA PHE A 48 4.09 -8.11 19.51
C PHE A 48 4.82 -9.42 19.19
N ALA A 49 5.80 -9.46 18.28
CA ALA A 49 6.52 -10.70 17.96
C ALA A 49 7.19 -11.39 19.17
N THR A 50 7.44 -10.65 20.26
CA THR A 50 8.00 -11.16 21.53
C THR A 50 6.96 -11.74 22.48
N ILE A 51 5.68 -11.36 22.33
CA ILE A 51 4.58 -11.85 23.17
C ILE A 51 4.40 -13.36 22.96
N GLN A 52 3.98 -14.05 24.02
CA GLN A 52 3.69 -15.47 23.97
C GLN A 52 2.52 -15.75 23.02
N VAL A 53 2.65 -16.81 22.23
CA VAL A 53 1.58 -17.26 21.34
C VAL A 53 0.48 -17.92 22.17
N ALA A 54 -0.77 -17.71 21.80
CA ALA A 54 -1.92 -18.36 22.43
C ALA A 54 -1.78 -19.88 22.36
N GLN A 55 -1.89 -20.53 23.51
CA GLN A 55 -1.77 -21.98 23.63
C GLN A 55 -3.14 -22.61 23.39
N ARG A 56 -3.31 -23.23 22.23
CA ARG A 56 -4.48 -24.08 21.92
C ARG A 56 -4.18 -25.52 22.27
N GLU A 57 -5.21 -26.27 22.64
CA GLU A 57 -5.09 -27.72 22.75
C GLU A 57 -4.70 -28.33 21.40
N ILE A 58 -3.84 -29.35 21.44
CA ILE A 58 -3.40 -30.05 20.24
C ILE A 58 -4.60 -30.82 19.68
N PRO A 59 -4.96 -30.64 18.39
CA PRO A 59 -6.10 -31.32 17.82
C PRO A 59 -5.85 -32.83 17.83
N HIS A 60 -6.86 -33.56 18.27
CA HIS A 60 -6.87 -35.02 18.33
C HIS A 60 -8.18 -35.54 17.74
N ILE A 61 -8.13 -36.77 17.26
CA ILE A 61 -9.29 -37.51 16.77
C ILE A 61 -9.49 -38.67 17.73
N GLU A 62 -10.57 -38.62 18.51
CA GLU A 62 -10.98 -39.76 19.33
C GLU A 62 -11.71 -40.78 18.45
N VAL A 63 -11.22 -42.02 18.45
CA VAL A 63 -11.85 -43.15 17.76
C VAL A 63 -12.33 -44.12 18.82
N GLN A 64 -13.64 -44.20 19.00
CA GLN A 64 -14.26 -45.17 19.90
C GLN A 64 -14.24 -46.55 19.25
N LEU A 65 -13.61 -47.52 19.90
CA LEU A 65 -13.56 -48.92 19.45
C LEU A 65 -14.72 -49.73 20.04
N ASN A 66 -15.12 -49.43 21.28
CA ASN A 66 -16.28 -49.98 21.95
C ASN A 66 -16.81 -49.00 23.02
N SER A 67 -17.75 -49.43 23.87
CA SER A 67 -18.34 -48.58 24.92
C SER A 67 -17.39 -48.19 26.07
N THR A 68 -16.20 -48.78 26.15
CA THR A 68 -15.23 -48.56 27.25
C THR A 68 -13.81 -48.23 26.80
N ILE A 69 -13.51 -48.34 25.50
CA ILE A 69 -12.18 -48.21 24.90
C ILE A 69 -12.26 -47.20 23.76
N SER A 70 -11.57 -46.08 23.97
CA SER A 70 -11.26 -45.09 22.95
C SER A 70 -9.76 -45.10 22.68
N ILE A 71 -9.39 -44.83 21.42
CA ILE A 71 -8.00 -44.55 21.04
C ILE A 71 -7.92 -43.13 20.48
N TRP A 72 -6.78 -42.47 20.68
CA TRP A 72 -6.55 -41.12 20.18
C TRP A 72 -5.60 -41.16 18.98
N ALA A 73 -6.07 -40.62 17.86
CA ALA A 73 -5.27 -40.42 16.67
C ALA A 73 -4.85 -38.95 16.57
N ARG A 74 -3.63 -38.74 16.07
CA ARG A 74 -3.11 -37.41 15.75
C ARG A 74 -3.81 -36.86 14.51
N ASP A 75 -3.97 -35.54 14.47
CA ASP A 75 -4.57 -34.87 13.32
C ASP A 75 -3.63 -34.96 12.09
N PRO A 76 -4.02 -35.64 11.00
CA PRO A 76 -3.17 -35.78 9.82
C PRO A 76 -2.92 -34.45 9.09
N THR A 77 -3.72 -33.41 9.33
CA THR A 77 -3.57 -32.10 8.67
C THR A 77 -2.36 -31.30 9.18
N ILE A 78 -1.79 -31.70 10.33
CA ILE A 78 -0.61 -31.07 10.96
C ILE A 78 0.58 -32.03 11.09
N ASN A 79 0.55 -33.14 10.34
CA ASN A 79 1.56 -34.20 10.33
C ASN A 79 2.37 -34.26 9.01
N GLN A 80 2.51 -33.13 8.32
CA GLN A 80 3.40 -33.01 7.16
C GLN A 80 4.86 -32.88 7.61
N LYS A 81 5.79 -33.18 6.70
CA LYS A 81 7.22 -32.97 6.94
C LYS A 81 7.58 -31.49 6.80
N GLU A 82 8.43 -30.98 7.69
CA GLU A 82 9.07 -29.67 7.56
C GLU A 82 10.04 -29.70 6.37
N LEU A 83 9.81 -28.81 5.40
CA LEU A 83 10.68 -28.62 4.26
C LEU A 83 11.43 -27.29 4.37
N VAL A 84 12.61 -27.25 3.76
CA VAL A 84 13.45 -26.05 3.73
C VAL A 84 12.70 -24.93 3.01
N GLN A 85 12.67 -23.75 3.61
CA GLN A 85 12.03 -22.59 2.99
C GLN A 85 12.76 -22.20 1.71
N GLN A 86 12.06 -22.24 0.57
CA GLN A 86 12.61 -21.77 -0.71
C GLN A 86 12.95 -20.27 -0.66
N VAL A 87 12.17 -19.50 0.11
CA VAL A 87 12.35 -18.06 0.28
C VAL A 87 12.42 -17.75 1.77
N SER A 88 13.63 -17.51 2.26
CA SER A 88 13.85 -17.06 3.63
C SER A 88 13.23 -15.68 3.89
N MET A 89 12.89 -15.40 5.14
CA MET A 89 12.35 -14.08 5.51
C MET A 89 13.38 -12.97 5.29
N ALA A 90 14.67 -13.23 5.55
CA ALA A 90 15.74 -12.25 5.34
C ALA A 90 15.91 -11.86 3.86
N SER A 91 15.92 -12.85 2.96
CA SER A 91 15.98 -12.60 1.52
C SER A 91 14.74 -11.85 1.03
N LEU A 92 13.56 -12.19 1.57
CA LEU A 92 12.32 -11.50 1.22
C LEU A 92 12.34 -10.03 1.67
N ILE A 93 12.80 -9.74 2.89
CA ILE A 93 12.95 -8.37 3.38
C ILE A 93 13.96 -7.59 2.52
N GLY A 94 15.12 -8.19 2.24
CA GLY A 94 16.15 -7.58 1.41
C GLY A 94 15.64 -7.20 0.03
N VAL A 95 15.04 -8.14 -0.70
CA VAL A 95 14.50 -7.91 -2.05
C VAL A 95 13.27 -6.98 -2.03
N GLY A 96 12.37 -7.17 -1.06
CA GLY A 96 11.15 -6.37 -0.94
C GLY A 96 11.39 -4.89 -0.66
N VAL A 97 12.46 -4.55 0.06
CA VAL A 97 12.84 -3.15 0.30
C VAL A 97 13.76 -2.62 -0.80
N SER A 98 14.73 -3.41 -1.27
CA SER A 98 15.71 -2.91 -2.24
C SER A 98 15.13 -2.74 -3.64
N ALA A 99 14.31 -3.69 -4.11
CA ALA A 99 13.81 -3.67 -5.49
C ALA A 99 12.96 -2.41 -5.79
N PRO A 100 11.99 -1.99 -4.96
CA PRO A 100 11.25 -0.76 -5.21
C PRO A 100 12.13 0.49 -5.24
N ILE A 101 13.11 0.58 -4.34
CA ILE A 101 14.05 1.71 -4.27
C ILE A 101 14.90 1.76 -5.53
N ILE A 102 15.51 0.63 -5.93
CA ILE A 102 16.34 0.54 -7.14
C ILE A 102 15.52 0.91 -8.39
N ILE A 103 14.30 0.39 -8.51
CA ILE A 103 13.42 0.70 -9.64
C ILE A 103 13.02 2.17 -9.66
N ASN A 104 12.71 2.77 -8.51
CA ASN A 104 12.41 4.20 -8.40
C ASN A 104 13.60 5.06 -8.81
N LEU A 105 14.79 4.76 -8.30
CA LEU A 105 16.02 5.47 -8.67
C LEU A 105 16.30 5.34 -10.17
N PHE A 106 16.12 4.15 -10.75
CA PHE A 106 16.26 3.94 -12.19
C PHE A 106 15.27 4.80 -12.98
N ILE A 107 13.98 4.78 -12.63
CA ILE A 107 12.93 5.55 -13.32
C ILE A 107 13.15 7.07 -13.20
N ASN A 108 13.66 7.56 -12.06
CA ASN A 108 13.82 8.98 -11.80
C ASN A 108 15.15 9.57 -12.29
N TYR A 109 16.24 8.79 -12.32
CA TYR A 109 17.57 9.33 -12.63
C TYR A 109 18.22 8.74 -13.90
N VAL A 110 17.88 7.51 -14.28
CA VAL A 110 18.50 6.83 -15.43
C VAL A 110 17.59 6.89 -16.66
N LEU A 111 16.32 6.53 -16.51
CA LEU A 111 15.36 6.48 -17.61
C LEU A 111 15.15 7.83 -18.33
N PRO A 112 15.14 9.00 -17.66
CA PRO A 112 15.02 10.29 -18.34
C PRO A 112 16.19 10.63 -19.27
N LYS A 113 17.36 9.98 -19.10
CA LYS A 113 18.51 10.15 -20.01
C LYS A 113 18.30 9.49 -21.37
N PHE A 114 17.41 8.51 -21.45
CA PHE A 114 17.16 7.70 -22.66
C PHE A 114 15.73 7.88 -23.20
N HIS A 115 14.79 8.36 -22.38
CA HIS A 115 13.39 8.47 -22.77
C HIS A 115 12.72 9.70 -22.14
N ASN A 116 11.77 10.30 -22.85
CA ASN A 116 10.95 11.40 -22.33
C ASN A 116 9.99 10.88 -21.25
N VAL A 117 10.43 10.97 -20.00
CA VAL A 117 9.70 10.56 -18.78
C VAL A 117 9.54 11.77 -17.88
N ARG A 118 8.35 11.91 -17.27
CA ARG A 118 8.10 12.98 -16.30
C ARG A 118 8.90 12.72 -15.03
N VAL A 119 9.82 13.62 -14.71
CA VAL A 119 10.56 13.63 -13.44
C VAL A 119 9.70 14.34 -12.39
N ILE A 120 9.58 13.73 -11.21
CA ILE A 120 8.79 14.25 -10.10
C ILE A 120 9.74 14.51 -8.94
N SER A 121 9.69 15.71 -8.37
CA SER A 121 10.50 16.06 -7.20
C SER A 121 10.06 15.26 -5.98
N HIS A 122 11.02 14.83 -5.16
CA HIS A 122 10.82 14.06 -3.91
C HIS A 122 10.08 12.71 -4.03
N ASP A 123 9.87 12.17 -5.24
CA ASP A 123 9.18 10.89 -5.46
C ASP A 123 9.85 9.72 -4.72
N THR A 124 11.19 9.70 -4.64
CA THR A 124 11.94 8.68 -3.89
C THR A 124 11.59 8.68 -2.41
N ARG A 125 11.49 9.88 -1.79
CA ARG A 125 11.15 10.02 -0.37
C ARG A 125 9.73 9.50 -0.11
N ASP A 126 8.79 9.85 -0.97
CA ASP A 126 7.39 9.45 -0.83
C ASP A 126 7.19 7.94 -1.04
N LEU A 127 7.96 7.32 -1.96
CA LEU A 127 7.96 5.88 -2.12
C LEU A 127 8.53 5.17 -0.89
N ILE A 128 9.67 5.63 -0.36
CA ILE A 128 10.28 5.04 0.84
C ILE A 128 9.30 5.13 2.01
N LEU A 129 8.66 6.28 2.21
CA LEU A 129 7.64 6.43 3.25
C LEU A 129 6.48 5.45 3.05
N THR A 130 6.00 5.31 1.82
CA THR A 130 4.90 4.39 1.48
C THR A 130 5.25 2.94 1.81
N ILE A 131 6.47 2.50 1.51
CA ILE A 131 6.94 1.14 1.81
C ILE A 131 7.06 0.93 3.32
N VAL A 132 7.63 1.90 4.04
CA VAL A 132 7.74 1.82 5.50
C VAL A 132 6.34 1.74 6.12
N GLN A 133 5.41 2.62 5.74
CA GLN A 133 4.03 2.60 6.22
C GLN A 133 3.33 1.27 5.94
N SER A 134 3.44 0.77 4.70
CA SER A 134 2.79 -0.47 4.29
C SER A 134 3.32 -1.68 5.06
N THR A 135 4.64 -1.79 5.18
CA THR A 135 5.30 -2.88 5.91
C THR A 135 5.05 -2.79 7.42
N SER A 136 5.03 -1.60 8.01
CA SER A 136 4.65 -1.39 9.42
C SER A 136 3.25 -1.89 9.71
N MET A 137 2.27 -1.50 8.89
CA MET A 137 0.88 -1.90 9.10
C MET A 137 0.68 -3.40 8.88
N ALA A 138 1.26 -3.96 7.83
CA ALA A 138 1.18 -5.39 7.55
C ALA A 138 1.85 -6.22 8.66
N THR A 139 3.02 -5.80 9.14
CA THR A 139 3.77 -6.50 10.21
C THR A 139 2.99 -6.43 11.53
N LEU A 140 2.44 -5.28 11.88
CA LEU A 140 1.65 -5.11 13.10
C LEU A 140 0.45 -6.06 13.12
N LEU A 141 -0.37 -6.03 12.07
CA LEU A 141 -1.54 -6.89 11.96
C LEU A 141 -1.16 -8.37 11.96
N THR A 142 -0.13 -8.74 11.20
CA THR A 142 0.35 -10.13 11.12
C THR A 142 0.80 -10.64 12.49
N GLN A 143 1.68 -9.89 13.18
CA GLN A 143 2.23 -10.34 14.47
C GLN A 143 1.17 -10.38 15.56
N PHE A 144 0.30 -9.37 15.61
CA PHE A 144 -0.84 -9.33 16.53
C PHE A 144 -1.73 -10.57 16.35
N THR A 145 -2.21 -10.81 15.12
CA THR A 145 -3.11 -11.94 14.84
C THR A 145 -2.42 -13.29 15.03
N LYS A 146 -1.12 -13.40 14.69
CA LYS A 146 -0.32 -14.61 14.87
C LYS A 146 -0.24 -15.04 16.32
N ASN A 147 -0.02 -14.10 17.22
CA ASN A 147 0.03 -14.43 18.64
C ASN A 147 -1.33 -14.71 19.25
N MET A 148 -2.38 -14.02 18.80
CA MET A 148 -3.73 -14.24 19.32
C MET A 148 -4.34 -15.57 18.85
N THR A 149 -3.98 -16.06 17.66
CA THR A 149 -4.66 -17.22 17.07
C THR A 149 -4.06 -18.58 17.43
N GLY A 150 -2.75 -18.69 17.63
CA GLY A 150 -2.11 -19.94 18.07
C GLY A 150 -2.35 -21.15 17.15
N ARG A 151 -2.57 -20.93 15.85
CA ARG A 151 -2.89 -22.00 14.88
C ARG A 151 -1.65 -22.84 14.58
N PHE A 152 -1.82 -24.17 14.59
CA PHE A 152 -0.79 -25.13 14.22
C PHE A 152 -0.46 -25.11 12.72
N ARG A 153 0.84 -25.22 12.41
CA ARG A 153 1.35 -25.37 11.05
C ARG A 153 1.09 -26.78 10.50
N PRO A 154 1.05 -26.97 9.18
CA PRO A 154 0.92 -28.29 8.57
C PRO A 154 2.02 -29.28 8.99
N CYS A 155 3.23 -28.78 9.32
CA CYS A 155 4.36 -29.59 9.77
C CYS A 155 4.65 -29.47 11.28
N PHE A 156 3.62 -29.27 12.10
CA PHE A 156 3.77 -29.05 13.55
C PHE A 156 4.50 -30.19 14.26
N TYR A 157 4.10 -31.45 14.03
CA TYR A 157 4.68 -32.59 14.74
C TYR A 157 6.16 -32.83 14.38
N ASP A 158 6.56 -32.49 13.14
CA ASP A 158 7.95 -32.58 12.71
C ASP A 158 8.78 -31.45 13.35
N MET A 159 8.27 -30.20 13.33
CA MET A 159 8.94 -29.05 13.94
C MET A 159 9.21 -29.21 15.43
N CYS A 160 8.26 -29.79 16.18
CA CYS A 160 8.38 -29.91 17.63
C CYS A 160 9.09 -31.18 18.10
N ASP A 161 9.63 -32.00 17.18
CA ASP A 161 10.22 -33.30 17.47
C ASP A 161 9.28 -34.17 18.32
N TRP A 162 8.08 -34.44 17.79
CA TRP A 162 7.07 -35.22 18.53
C TRP A 162 7.60 -36.61 18.90
N ASN A 163 7.37 -37.08 20.13
CA ASN A 163 7.76 -38.43 20.55
C ASN A 163 6.78 -39.49 20.00
N TYR A 164 7.28 -40.33 19.08
CA TYR A 164 6.51 -41.42 18.44
C TYR A 164 6.60 -42.76 19.18
N ASP A 165 7.49 -42.88 20.17
CA ASP A 165 7.73 -44.14 20.90
C ASP A 165 6.65 -44.42 21.96
N VAL A 166 5.85 -43.41 22.29
CA VAL A 166 4.80 -43.46 23.31
C VAL A 166 3.42 -43.44 22.66
N VAL A 167 2.55 -44.37 23.06
CA VAL A 167 1.13 -44.34 22.68
C VAL A 167 0.49 -43.10 23.29
N TRP A 168 -0.08 -42.25 22.44
CA TRP A 168 -0.65 -40.99 22.87
C TRP A 168 -2.02 -41.18 23.54
N ASP A 169 -2.21 -40.50 24.68
CA ASP A 169 -3.43 -40.46 25.47
C ASP A 169 -4.41 -39.36 25.03
N GLY A 170 -4.10 -38.64 23.95
CA GLY A 170 -4.89 -37.54 23.41
C GLY A 170 -4.72 -36.20 24.14
N VAL A 171 -4.01 -36.16 25.27
CA VAL A 171 -3.92 -34.97 26.15
C VAL A 171 -2.48 -34.56 26.39
N THR A 172 -1.58 -35.51 26.63
CA THR A 172 -0.19 -35.24 26.98
C THR A 172 0.55 -34.61 25.81
N ASN A 173 1.24 -33.50 26.06
CA ASN A 173 2.12 -32.89 25.07
C ASN A 173 3.42 -33.70 24.97
N LEU A 174 3.63 -34.35 23.84
CA LEU A 174 4.80 -35.20 23.57
C LEU A 174 5.86 -34.49 22.69
N CYS A 175 5.77 -33.17 22.49
CA CYS A 175 6.81 -32.39 21.81
C CYS A 175 8.11 -32.38 22.64
N GLN A 176 9.25 -32.64 21.99
CA GLN A 176 10.57 -32.59 22.62
C GLN A 176 11.27 -31.23 22.45
N SER A 177 10.94 -30.49 21.39
CA SER A 177 11.51 -29.18 21.06
C SER A 177 10.56 -28.03 21.42
N THR A 178 10.91 -27.25 22.45
CA THR A 178 10.13 -26.08 22.90
C THR A 178 10.15 -24.94 21.87
N ALA A 179 11.27 -24.74 21.18
CA ALA A 179 11.41 -23.75 20.12
C ALA A 179 10.55 -24.15 18.90
N GLY A 180 10.60 -25.43 18.53
CA GLY A 180 9.80 -26.02 17.47
C GLY A 180 8.30 -25.92 17.74
N GLU A 181 7.86 -26.23 18.96
CA GLU A 181 6.47 -26.07 19.35
C GLU A 181 6.01 -24.60 19.26
N LYS A 182 6.82 -23.66 19.75
CA LYS A 182 6.50 -22.22 19.71
C LYS A 182 6.34 -21.73 18.28
N GLU A 183 7.21 -22.14 17.36
CA GLU A 183 7.14 -21.74 15.95
C GLU A 183 6.03 -22.49 15.18
N GLY A 184 5.81 -23.76 15.52
CA GLY A 184 4.76 -24.61 15.00
C GLY A 184 3.35 -24.09 15.31
N ARG A 185 3.17 -23.34 16.40
CA ARG A 185 1.90 -22.69 16.79
C ARG A 185 1.67 -21.32 16.14
N LYS A 186 2.56 -20.87 15.26
CA LYS A 186 2.51 -19.56 14.59
C LYS A 186 2.10 -19.67 13.13
N SER A 187 1.06 -20.45 12.79
CA SER A 187 0.67 -20.62 11.38
C SER A 187 -0.11 -19.43 10.81
N PHE A 188 -1.18 -18.98 11.47
CA PHE A 188 -2.07 -17.97 10.90
C PHE A 188 -1.77 -16.57 11.43
N PRO A 189 -1.69 -15.51 10.60
CA PRO A 189 -1.55 -15.53 9.14
C PRO A 189 -0.08 -15.71 8.71
N SER A 190 0.13 -15.95 7.41
CA SER A 190 1.47 -16.08 6.81
C SER A 190 2.19 -14.72 6.76
N GLY A 191 3.34 -14.63 7.42
CA GLY A 191 4.17 -13.42 7.45
C GLY A 191 4.94 -13.17 6.16
N HIS A 192 5.36 -14.22 5.45
CA HIS A 192 5.96 -14.06 4.12
C HIS A 192 4.95 -13.54 3.11
N ALA A 193 3.71 -14.06 3.13
CA ALA A 193 2.68 -13.61 2.21
C ALA A 193 2.30 -12.13 2.48
N SER A 194 2.10 -11.75 3.75
CA SER A 194 1.76 -10.37 4.09
C SER A 194 2.86 -9.39 3.74
N PHE A 195 4.13 -9.71 4.05
CA PHE A 195 5.24 -8.84 3.71
C PHE A 195 5.48 -8.75 2.18
N ALA A 196 5.37 -9.87 1.47
CA ALA A 196 5.55 -9.90 0.02
C ALA A 196 4.50 -9.03 -0.68
N PHE A 197 3.23 -9.15 -0.31
CA PHE A 197 2.17 -8.31 -0.87
C PHE A 197 2.29 -6.84 -0.42
N ALA A 198 2.67 -6.56 0.83
CA ALA A 198 2.86 -5.19 1.31
C ALA A 198 3.93 -4.42 0.51
N THR A 199 5.03 -5.08 0.16
CA THR A 199 6.14 -4.45 -0.58
C THR A 199 5.91 -4.45 -2.09
N MET A 200 5.60 -5.61 -2.66
CA MET A 200 5.50 -5.75 -4.12
C MET A 200 4.24 -5.13 -4.69
N LEU A 201 3.11 -5.12 -3.95
CA LEU A 201 1.92 -4.44 -4.45
C LEU A 201 2.10 -2.93 -4.44
N VAL A 202 2.81 -2.36 -3.46
CA VAL A 202 3.22 -0.93 -3.50
C VAL A 202 4.03 -0.64 -4.76
N LEU A 203 4.99 -1.51 -5.09
CA LEU A 203 5.78 -1.36 -6.31
C LEU A 203 4.91 -1.48 -7.58
N THR A 204 4.00 -2.44 -7.64
CA THR A 204 3.03 -2.57 -8.75
C THR A 204 2.20 -1.29 -8.91
N LEU A 205 1.61 -0.78 -7.82
CA LEU A 205 0.79 0.44 -7.83
C LEU A 205 1.61 1.66 -8.28
N TYR A 206 2.85 1.79 -7.80
CA TYR A 206 3.79 2.81 -8.22
C TYR A 206 4.08 2.74 -9.72
N LEU A 207 4.40 1.56 -10.25
CA LEU A 207 4.66 1.34 -11.67
C LEU A 207 3.43 1.66 -12.53
N LEU A 208 2.23 1.26 -12.09
CA LEU A 208 0.97 1.60 -12.76
C LEU A 208 0.75 3.12 -12.82
N GLY A 209 0.96 3.82 -11.70
CA GLY A 209 0.89 5.27 -11.62
C GLY A 209 1.87 5.94 -12.60
N ARG A 210 3.14 5.54 -12.58
CA ARG A 210 4.17 6.07 -13.51
C ARG A 210 3.86 5.75 -14.97
N SER A 211 3.36 4.57 -15.27
CA SER A 211 2.97 4.16 -16.62
C SER A 211 1.82 5.03 -17.17
N SER A 212 0.83 5.34 -16.31
CA SER A 212 -0.30 6.21 -16.64
C SER A 212 0.16 7.65 -16.93
N LEU A 213 0.99 8.24 -16.06
CA LEU A 213 1.53 9.60 -16.24
C LEU A 213 2.33 9.77 -17.53
N ASN A 214 3.12 8.77 -17.88
CA ASN A 214 3.94 8.80 -19.10
C ASN A 214 3.12 8.51 -20.38
N SER A 215 1.86 8.07 -20.24
CA SER A 215 0.99 7.70 -21.36
C SER A 215 -0.02 8.77 -21.77
N ALA A 216 -0.34 9.72 -20.88
CA ALA A 216 -1.41 10.73 -21.06
C ALA A 216 -1.23 11.69 -22.26
N ASN A 217 0.00 11.91 -22.75
CA ASN A 217 0.30 12.93 -23.77
C ASN A 217 0.60 12.41 -25.19
N ARG A 218 0.15 11.20 -25.58
CA ARG A 218 0.51 10.66 -26.91
C ARG A 218 -0.72 10.12 -27.67
N SER A 219 -0.75 10.33 -28.99
CA SER A 219 -1.79 9.97 -29.98
C SER A 219 -2.08 8.45 -30.13
N GLU A 220 -3.30 8.11 -30.56
CA GLU A 220 -3.83 6.74 -30.68
C GLU A 220 -3.39 6.03 -31.98
N THR A 221 -2.94 4.76 -31.87
CA THR A 221 -2.65 3.89 -33.02
C THR A 221 -2.76 2.42 -32.59
N ILE A 222 -3.18 1.52 -33.49
CA ILE A 222 -3.47 0.09 -33.20
C ILE A 222 -2.25 -0.66 -32.63
N MET A 223 -1.04 -0.43 -33.16
CA MET A 223 0.21 -1.00 -32.63
C MET A 223 0.52 -0.57 -31.18
N ARG A 224 -0.14 0.48 -30.68
CA ARG A 224 0.01 0.94 -29.30
C ARG A 224 -0.89 0.19 -28.31
N GLY A 225 -1.98 -0.43 -28.76
CA GLY A 225 -2.83 -1.29 -27.92
C GLY A 225 -2.01 -2.43 -27.32
N GLY A 226 -1.28 -3.17 -28.16
CA GLY A 226 -0.35 -4.22 -27.71
C GLY A 226 0.74 -3.71 -26.77
N ARG A 227 1.33 -2.53 -27.05
CA ARG A 227 2.35 -1.92 -26.17
C ARG A 227 1.79 -1.47 -24.82
N LYS A 228 0.55 -0.96 -24.76
CA LYS A 228 -0.13 -0.60 -23.50
C LYS A 228 -0.40 -1.85 -22.67
N THR A 229 -0.90 -2.92 -23.30
CA THR A 229 -1.14 -4.21 -22.65
C THR A 229 0.14 -4.85 -22.14
N LEU A 230 1.23 -4.84 -22.92
CA LEU A 230 2.53 -5.34 -22.46
C LEU A 230 3.04 -4.55 -21.24
N LYS A 231 2.94 -3.22 -21.26
CA LYS A 231 3.31 -2.39 -20.10
C LYS A 231 2.47 -2.72 -18.87
N LEU A 232 1.17 -2.98 -19.03
CA LEU A 232 0.31 -3.41 -17.93
C LEU A 232 0.85 -4.69 -17.32
N PHE A 233 1.12 -5.72 -18.12
CA PHE A 233 1.70 -6.99 -17.63
C PHE A 233 3.05 -6.79 -16.93
N LEU A 234 3.93 -5.95 -17.49
CA LEU A 234 5.21 -5.62 -16.87
C LEU A 234 5.04 -4.95 -15.49
N CYS A 235 4.01 -4.10 -15.32
CA CYS A 235 3.74 -3.47 -14.02
C CYS A 235 3.27 -4.49 -12.97
N PHE A 236 2.67 -5.62 -13.36
CA PHE A 236 2.19 -6.67 -12.45
C PHE A 236 3.24 -7.73 -12.10
N ILE A 237 4.42 -7.73 -12.73
CA ILE A 237 5.53 -8.64 -12.39
C ILE A 237 5.82 -8.70 -10.88
N PRO A 238 5.90 -7.58 -10.15
CA PRO A 238 6.11 -7.62 -8.70
C PRO A 238 5.01 -8.39 -7.95
N THR A 239 3.75 -8.19 -8.31
CA THR A 239 2.63 -8.93 -7.69
C THR A 239 2.69 -10.42 -8.03
N PHE A 240 3.10 -10.80 -9.24
CA PHE A 240 3.33 -12.21 -9.57
C PHE A 240 4.46 -12.82 -8.72
N LEU A 241 5.53 -12.07 -8.46
CA LEU A 241 6.59 -12.51 -7.54
C LEU A 241 6.07 -12.66 -6.10
N ALA A 242 5.19 -11.76 -5.63
CA ALA A 242 4.55 -11.93 -4.32
C ALA A 242 3.67 -13.17 -4.26
N SER A 243 2.89 -13.45 -5.30
CA SER A 243 2.09 -14.68 -5.40
C SER A 243 2.98 -15.92 -5.43
N TRP A 244 4.12 -15.88 -6.14
CA TRP A 244 5.09 -16.98 -6.13
C TRP A 244 5.61 -17.24 -4.71
N VAL A 245 6.07 -16.21 -4.00
CA VAL A 245 6.50 -16.32 -2.59
C VAL A 245 5.39 -16.90 -1.71
N ALA A 246 4.15 -16.46 -1.89
CA ALA A 246 3.00 -16.97 -1.17
C ALA A 246 2.77 -18.48 -1.43
N VAL A 247 2.85 -18.92 -2.68
CA VAL A 247 2.71 -20.34 -3.06
C VAL A 247 3.84 -21.21 -2.49
N THR A 248 5.08 -20.69 -2.41
CA THR A 248 6.17 -21.48 -1.79
C THR A 248 5.86 -21.87 -0.34
N ARG A 249 5.00 -21.12 0.38
CA ARG A 249 4.62 -21.46 1.76
C ARG A 249 3.74 -22.70 1.88
N SER A 250 2.95 -23.04 0.86
CA SER A 250 2.24 -24.32 0.81
C SER A 250 3.15 -25.45 0.34
N ILE A 251 4.04 -25.17 -0.62
CA ILE A 251 5.01 -26.18 -1.11
C ILE A 251 5.94 -26.63 0.01
N ASP A 252 6.39 -25.68 0.85
CA ASP A 252 7.32 -25.96 1.94
C ASP A 252 6.63 -26.56 3.19
N ASN A 253 5.29 -26.77 3.17
CA ASN A 253 4.46 -27.19 4.31
C ASN A 253 4.42 -26.23 5.51
N TRP A 254 4.86 -24.98 5.34
CA TRP A 254 4.89 -24.00 6.44
C TRP A 254 3.50 -23.45 6.78
N HIS A 255 2.59 -23.36 5.80
CA HIS A 255 1.31 -22.68 5.98
C HIS A 255 0.15 -23.37 5.23
N HIS A 256 -1.03 -23.31 5.83
CA HIS A 256 -2.29 -23.66 5.17
C HIS A 256 -2.68 -22.58 4.15
N TYR A 257 -3.48 -22.95 3.13
CA TYR A 257 -3.95 -21.97 2.13
C TYR A 257 -4.69 -20.78 2.73
N ALA A 258 -5.46 -20.99 3.80
CA ALA A 258 -6.15 -19.91 4.52
C ALA A 258 -5.17 -18.92 5.17
N ASP A 259 -4.04 -19.41 5.71
CA ASP A 259 -3.01 -18.56 6.32
C ASP A 259 -2.34 -17.69 5.26
N ILE A 260 -2.10 -18.26 4.07
CA ILE A 260 -1.51 -17.60 2.91
C ILE A 260 -2.46 -16.53 2.36
N LEU A 261 -3.75 -16.86 2.20
CA LEU A 261 -4.76 -15.93 1.72
C LEU A 261 -4.93 -14.75 2.69
N ALA A 262 -5.08 -15.02 3.99
CA ALA A 262 -5.22 -13.98 5.00
C ALA A 262 -3.98 -13.07 5.06
N GLY A 263 -2.78 -13.65 5.03
CA GLY A 263 -1.54 -12.88 4.93
C GLY A 263 -1.51 -11.98 3.69
N SER A 264 -1.86 -12.53 2.52
CA SER A 264 -1.90 -11.79 1.26
C SER A 264 -2.89 -10.62 1.30
N ILE A 265 -4.08 -10.83 1.88
CA ILE A 265 -5.10 -9.77 2.07
C ILE A 265 -4.57 -8.66 2.99
N ILE A 266 -3.97 -9.02 4.13
CA ILE A 266 -3.36 -8.05 5.07
C ILE A 266 -2.32 -7.19 4.35
N GLY A 267 -1.42 -7.84 3.60
CA GLY A 267 -0.40 -7.15 2.81
C GLY A 267 -0.99 -6.24 1.74
N ALA A 268 -1.98 -6.72 0.99
CA ALA A 268 -2.62 -5.98 -0.08
C ALA A 268 -3.39 -4.75 0.42
N ILE A 269 -4.18 -4.89 1.47
CA ILE A 269 -4.88 -3.77 2.12
C ILE A 269 -3.86 -2.75 2.61
N SER A 270 -2.77 -3.21 3.23
CA SER A 270 -1.72 -2.33 3.73
C SER A 270 -1.05 -1.54 2.62
N ALA A 271 -0.72 -2.18 1.50
CA ALA A 271 -0.19 -1.52 0.32
C ALA A 271 -1.17 -0.49 -0.26
N CYS A 272 -2.44 -0.84 -0.43
CA CYS A 272 -3.45 0.06 -0.99
C CYS A 272 -3.69 1.30 -0.12
N LEU A 273 -3.78 1.14 1.21
CA LEU A 273 -3.99 2.24 2.13
C LEU A 273 -2.77 3.18 2.17
N SER A 274 -1.56 2.63 2.33
CA SER A 274 -0.34 3.44 2.33
C SER A 274 -0.10 4.12 0.99
N TYR A 275 -0.37 3.43 -0.13
CA TYR A 275 -0.26 4.05 -1.45
C TYR A 275 -1.26 5.19 -1.62
N SER A 276 -2.53 4.99 -1.27
CA SER A 276 -3.57 6.02 -1.40
C SER A 276 -3.32 7.23 -0.50
N TYR A 277 -2.69 7.03 0.65
CA TYR A 277 -2.28 8.11 1.56
C TYR A 277 -1.17 8.99 0.96
N ASN A 278 -0.27 8.41 0.17
CA ASN A 278 0.90 9.14 -0.37
C ASN A 278 0.72 9.60 -1.82
N TYR A 279 -0.04 8.87 -2.62
CA TYR A 279 -0.19 9.03 -4.06
C TYR A 279 -1.65 9.21 -4.45
N ALA A 280 -1.88 10.00 -5.50
CA ALA A 280 -3.19 10.12 -6.12
C ALA A 280 -3.60 8.81 -6.82
N SER A 281 -4.91 8.54 -6.79
CA SER A 281 -5.52 7.30 -7.30
C SER A 281 -5.09 7.01 -8.75
N ILE A 282 -4.69 5.75 -9.00
CA ILE A 282 -4.27 5.27 -10.33
C ILE A 282 -5.39 5.36 -11.38
N PHE A 283 -6.65 5.46 -10.96
CA PHE A 283 -7.81 5.49 -11.84
C PHE A 283 -8.14 6.90 -12.37
N HIS A 284 -7.51 7.94 -11.83
CA HIS A 284 -7.74 9.31 -12.27
C HIS A 284 -6.66 9.75 -13.27
N SER A 285 -6.97 9.69 -14.57
CA SER A 285 -6.01 9.81 -15.67
C SER A 285 -5.14 11.09 -15.66
N GLN A 286 -5.65 12.19 -15.11
CA GLN A 286 -4.93 13.48 -15.10
C GLN A 286 -3.87 13.55 -13.99
N HIS A 287 -4.00 12.77 -12.90
CA HIS A 287 -3.15 12.88 -11.71
C HIS A 287 -2.65 11.53 -11.15
N ALA A 288 -2.93 10.42 -11.84
CA ALA A 288 -2.62 9.07 -11.37
C ALA A 288 -1.17 8.91 -10.92
N GLY A 289 -0.94 8.50 -9.66
CA GLY A 289 0.40 8.22 -9.16
C GLY A 289 1.32 9.44 -8.98
N ILE A 290 0.79 10.67 -8.95
CA ILE A 290 1.53 11.83 -8.46
C ILE A 290 1.44 11.84 -6.93
N PRO A 291 2.55 12.03 -6.20
CA PRO A 291 2.50 12.24 -4.75
C PRO A 291 1.63 13.45 -4.39
N TRP A 292 0.79 13.35 -3.35
CA TRP A 292 -0.13 14.42 -2.97
C TRP A 292 0.58 15.74 -2.66
N GLN A 293 1.77 15.70 -2.07
CA GLN A 293 2.53 16.91 -1.78
C GLN A 293 2.95 17.65 -3.06
N SER A 294 3.42 16.92 -4.06
CA SER A 294 3.78 17.48 -5.37
C SER A 294 2.56 18.05 -6.10
N TYR A 295 1.41 17.38 -5.98
CA TYR A 295 0.14 17.87 -6.50
C TYR A 295 -0.30 19.19 -5.85
N HIS A 296 -0.30 19.25 -4.51
CA HIS A 296 -0.66 20.46 -3.76
C HIS A 296 0.33 21.61 -3.98
N ALA A 297 1.63 21.33 -4.11
CA ALA A 297 2.63 22.33 -4.45
C ALA A 297 2.34 22.96 -5.83
N SER A 298 2.10 22.13 -6.84
CA SER A 298 1.76 22.58 -8.19
C SER A 298 0.44 23.37 -8.25
N SER A 299 -0.56 23.01 -7.44
CA SER A 299 -1.84 23.72 -7.36
C SER A 299 -1.70 25.09 -6.67
N LYS A 300 -0.87 25.18 -5.61
CA LYS A 300 -0.55 26.45 -4.96
C LYS A 300 0.19 27.40 -5.91
N GLU A 301 1.18 26.89 -6.64
CA GLU A 301 1.94 27.68 -7.62
C GLU A 301 1.02 28.28 -8.70
N LYS A 302 0.12 27.46 -9.28
CA LYS A 302 -0.88 27.96 -10.24
C LYS A 302 -1.81 29.02 -9.66
N ARG A 303 -2.24 28.88 -8.39
CA ARG A 303 -3.07 29.89 -7.72
C ARG A 303 -2.31 31.18 -7.48
N THR A 304 -1.04 31.11 -7.08
CA THR A 304 -0.20 32.30 -6.90
C THR A 304 0.08 33.00 -8.23
N SER A 305 0.37 32.26 -9.32
CA SER A 305 0.58 32.83 -10.65
C SER A 305 -0.67 33.55 -11.16
N ASN A 306 -1.85 32.93 -11.06
CA ASN A 306 -3.10 33.58 -11.43
C ASN A 306 -3.41 34.82 -10.57
N SER A 307 -3.03 34.81 -9.29
CA SER A 307 -3.20 35.97 -8.41
C SER A 307 -2.24 37.11 -8.73
N SER A 308 -1.00 36.82 -9.15
CA SER A 308 -0.03 37.84 -9.58
C SER A 308 -0.38 38.44 -10.94
N ASP A 309 -0.97 37.67 -11.86
CA ASP A 309 -1.44 38.19 -13.16
C ASP A 309 -2.63 39.15 -13.01
N ILE A 310 -3.49 38.92 -12.01
CA ILE A 310 -4.57 39.85 -11.63
C ILE A 310 -4.01 41.14 -10.99
N THR A 311 -2.84 41.08 -10.35
CA THR A 311 -2.26 42.25 -9.67
C THR A 311 -1.49 43.17 -10.64
N TYR A 312 -0.92 42.63 -11.71
CA TYR A 312 -0.20 43.42 -12.73
C TYR A 312 -1.10 44.11 -13.77
N SER A 313 -2.41 43.82 -13.77
CA SER A 313 -3.38 44.47 -14.67
C SER A 313 -4.02 45.75 -14.08
N SER A 314 -3.60 46.19 -12.87
CA SER A 314 -4.12 47.40 -12.21
C SER A 314 -3.12 48.56 -12.16
N SER A 315 -2.21 48.66 -13.12
CA SER A 315 -1.28 49.79 -13.23
C SER A 315 -1.13 50.24 -14.69
N GLY A 316 -2.18 50.86 -15.22
CA GLY A 316 -2.20 51.53 -16.51
C GLY A 316 -3.10 52.75 -16.45
N ASN A 317 -2.52 53.91 -16.71
CA ASN A 317 -3.01 55.28 -16.51
C ASN A 317 -4.50 55.57 -16.76
N PHE A 318 -4.98 56.44 -15.89
CA PHE A 318 -6.11 57.34 -16.06
C PHE A 318 -5.86 58.28 -17.25
N ASP A 319 -6.73 58.24 -18.25
CA ASP A 319 -7.08 59.41 -19.06
C ASP A 319 -8.58 59.32 -19.38
N GLN A 320 -9.21 60.48 -19.27
CA GLN A 320 -10.63 60.70 -19.05
C GLN A 320 -11.28 61.07 -20.39
N GLU A 321 -12.28 60.32 -20.86
CA GLU A 321 -13.42 60.89 -21.59
C GLU A 321 -14.62 59.92 -21.75
N GLY A 322 -15.75 60.30 -21.14
CA GLY A 322 -17.11 60.13 -21.65
C GLY A 322 -17.74 58.73 -21.81
N GLY A 323 -18.63 58.34 -20.89
CA GLY A 323 -19.70 57.38 -21.21
C GLY A 323 -20.26 56.57 -20.04
N LEU A 324 -21.53 56.81 -19.73
CA LEU A 324 -22.33 56.20 -18.65
C LEU A 324 -22.52 54.66 -18.79
N GLY A 325 -22.04 53.90 -17.80
CA GLY A 325 -22.78 52.88 -17.05
C GLY A 325 -23.24 51.56 -17.71
N LYS A 326 -22.59 50.44 -17.36
CA LYS A 326 -23.14 49.32 -16.54
C LYS A 326 -22.11 48.19 -16.37
N PRO A 327 -22.04 47.51 -15.20
CA PRO A 327 -21.05 46.46 -14.93
C PRO A 327 -21.46 45.13 -15.58
N SER A 328 -20.52 44.48 -16.27
CA SER A 328 -20.69 43.13 -16.80
C SER A 328 -20.54 42.11 -15.66
N ALA A 329 -21.59 41.33 -15.45
CA ALA A 329 -21.63 40.22 -14.51
C ALA A 329 -20.65 39.11 -14.93
N ALA A 330 -19.89 38.61 -13.97
CA ALA A 330 -19.14 37.37 -14.10
C ALA A 330 -20.11 36.21 -14.38
N HIS A 331 -19.96 35.54 -15.52
CA HIS A 331 -20.66 34.29 -15.82
C HIS A 331 -19.66 33.13 -15.80
N ASN A 332 -19.74 32.33 -14.73
CA ASN A 332 -19.13 31.01 -14.68
C ASN A 332 -20.04 30.03 -15.44
N ASP A 333 -19.69 29.70 -16.67
CA ASP A 333 -20.39 28.64 -17.41
C ASP A 333 -19.58 27.34 -17.37
N TYR A 334 -20.02 26.43 -16.50
CA TYR A 334 -19.90 24.99 -16.72
C TYR A 334 -21.03 24.58 -17.67
N VAL A 335 -20.72 24.33 -18.94
CA VAL A 335 -21.66 23.65 -19.85
C VAL A 335 -21.00 22.40 -20.41
N VAL A 336 -21.46 21.27 -19.87
CA VAL A 336 -21.36 19.95 -20.49
C VAL A 336 -22.20 20.01 -21.77
N ASN A 337 -21.56 19.89 -22.93
CA ASN A 337 -22.28 19.83 -24.20
C ASN A 337 -22.33 18.39 -24.72
N VAL A 338 -23.48 17.76 -24.49
CA VAL A 338 -23.91 16.49 -25.10
C VAL A 338 -24.68 16.86 -26.37
N HIS A 339 -24.34 16.17 -27.48
CA HIS A 339 -24.99 16.19 -28.80
C HIS A 339 -24.70 17.39 -29.73
N ASN A 340 -23.88 17.12 -30.77
CA ASN A 340 -24.41 17.14 -32.14
C ASN A 340 -23.45 16.46 -33.13
N ARG A 341 -23.90 15.37 -33.75
CA ARG A 341 -23.46 14.97 -35.10
C ARG A 341 -24.25 15.84 -36.07
N VAL A 342 -23.57 16.66 -36.85
CA VAL A 342 -24.14 17.27 -38.06
C VAL A 342 -23.37 16.74 -39.27
N ASN A 343 -24.15 16.33 -40.26
CA ASN A 343 -23.77 15.87 -41.58
C ASN A 343 -22.95 16.90 -42.36
N ALA A 344 -22.01 16.40 -43.16
CA ALA A 344 -21.57 16.98 -44.43
C ALA A 344 -21.20 15.78 -45.34
N GLY A 345 -21.63 15.65 -46.58
CA GLY A 345 -22.47 16.50 -47.42
C GLY A 345 -22.90 15.73 -48.68
N SER A 346 -23.61 16.44 -49.54
CA SER A 346 -23.73 16.19 -50.98
C SER A 346 -23.26 17.44 -51.70
#